data_AF-A0A4Q6FXS6-F1
#
_entry.id   AF-A0A4Q6FXS6-F1
#
_cell.length_a   1.000
_cell.length_b   1.000
_cell.length_c   1.000
_cell.angle_alpha   90.00
_cell.angle_beta   90.00
_cell.angle_gamma   90.00
#
_symmetry.space_group_name_H-M   'P 1'
#
loop_
_entity.id
_entity.type
_entity.pdbx_description
1 polymer ?
#
loop_
_entity_poly.entity_id
_entity_poly.type
_entity_poly.pdbx_seq_one_letter_code
_entity_poly.pdbx_strand_id
1 'polypeptide(L)'
;MTRAFFAHAVLLSTLIGLAVSCNSGPQRNSYSKGDNARAKAREANTSDSQATELPSEETDLPGSAILRGDPLNLKLSATPELDAYDFTFGSVKVTLETKLSNAGLIYKRGLLLKKGVILDADKRAFANRLCKDMGLSDSADTFVMAKKFTGADLFLMWRSHFGADVKVFLADYLAKNGESLRCVLSVSIESAGSKEATDIVFDPLAESTATILGSAKAEAALKEGLLMVASHSEQDLLGQVFENITLAEKITTQVAALNALDFKLDALDDANSEQCYLISNGGTTKPFNPNSMSGAVFSLKGKAEYTSGDLKPRTLAGRLIKECAAIKIEKSDTQVAAMFSCADYFAIKDQGMEAGCAWELPIAHKTDPENFFTLPLIMEKLNVRTRDGGRVLDQSSLSVIPLSGINDIRDGKVNLSALSKGQAQLLEDGLDIWIAVDEKSYRDNFYNHIKTISWDGACTYGAYAQYGSDMITWCGGGGLTEQYASRRFQDPNLMFYRGMLAYHESLHTRNRKHDVEDKTYQPCAGTANAAILSTYLLKTCNFDFCKQLKPAAVTLYKNELNYNYNGDTTGRKGQGDCKKWSTELGVSGEGF
;
A
#
# COMPACT_ATOMS: atom_id res chain seq x y z
N MET A 1 5.42 -14.59 -32.65
CA MET A 1 4.49 -13.60 -32.03
C MET A 1 4.52 -13.76 -30.50
N THR A 2 5.71 -13.90 -29.89
CA THR A 2 5.87 -14.93 -28.83
C THR A 2 6.70 -14.53 -27.58
N ARG A 3 7.73 -13.66 -27.64
CA ARG A 3 8.47 -13.20 -26.41
C ARG A 3 8.06 -11.84 -25.88
N ALA A 4 7.86 -10.87 -26.77
CA ALA A 4 7.49 -9.49 -26.39
C ALA A 4 6.20 -9.44 -25.54
N PHE A 5 5.21 -10.26 -25.93
CA PHE A 5 3.94 -10.39 -25.23
C PHE A 5 4.10 -11.11 -23.87
N PHE A 6 4.99 -12.10 -23.78
CA PHE A 6 5.33 -12.79 -22.55
C PHE A 6 6.16 -11.93 -21.59
N ALA A 7 7.10 -11.12 -22.09
CA ALA A 7 7.83 -10.15 -21.26
C ALA A 7 6.87 -9.13 -20.67
N HIS A 8 5.90 -8.66 -21.46
CA HIS A 8 4.81 -7.81 -20.97
C HIS A 8 3.89 -8.54 -19.99
N ALA A 9 3.64 -9.85 -20.14
CA ALA A 9 2.83 -10.67 -19.23
C ALA A 9 3.55 -11.11 -17.95
N VAL A 10 4.87 -11.30 -17.99
CA VAL A 10 5.77 -11.58 -16.85
C VAL A 10 5.95 -10.31 -16.03
N LEU A 11 6.14 -9.15 -16.69
CA LEU A 11 6.03 -7.85 -16.03
C LEU A 11 4.62 -7.57 -15.56
N LEU A 12 3.56 -7.90 -16.31
CA LEU A 12 2.19 -7.76 -15.81
C LEU A 12 1.94 -8.69 -14.63
N SER A 13 2.47 -9.91 -14.56
CA SER A 13 2.24 -10.81 -13.43
C SER A 13 3.12 -10.49 -12.22
N THR A 14 4.30 -9.90 -12.41
CA THR A 14 5.09 -9.29 -11.32
C THR A 14 4.58 -7.90 -10.90
N LEU A 15 3.86 -7.17 -11.77
CA LEU A 15 3.27 -5.84 -11.50
C LEU A 15 1.75 -5.85 -11.20
N ILE A 16 1.03 -6.93 -11.51
CA ILE A 16 -0.45 -7.12 -11.36
C ILE A 16 -0.77 -8.37 -10.52
N GLY A 17 0.19 -9.28 -10.28
CA GLY A 17 -0.04 -10.55 -9.56
C GLY A 17 -0.48 -10.43 -8.09
N LEU A 18 -0.54 -9.22 -7.53
CA LEU A 18 -1.07 -8.96 -6.18
C LEU A 18 -2.56 -8.58 -6.15
N ALA A 19 -3.23 -8.44 -7.30
CA ALA A 19 -4.66 -8.09 -7.33
C ALA A 19 -5.61 -9.30 -7.40
N VAL A 20 -5.13 -10.54 -7.58
CA VAL A 20 -6.02 -11.71 -7.70
C VAL A 20 -5.39 -12.98 -7.09
N SER A 21 -5.58 -13.22 -5.80
CA SER A 21 -5.66 -14.61 -5.31
C SER A 21 -6.46 -14.73 -4.01
N CYS A 22 -7.76 -15.02 -4.14
CA CYS A 22 -8.50 -15.77 -3.12
C CYS A 22 -8.48 -17.25 -3.49
N ASN A 23 -8.24 -18.09 -2.48
CA ASN A 23 -8.40 -19.54 -2.41
C ASN A 23 -7.47 -20.44 -3.25
N SER A 24 -6.55 -21.09 -2.52
CA SER A 24 -6.43 -22.55 -2.32
C SER A 24 -4.97 -23.02 -2.38
N GLY A 25 -4.42 -23.33 -1.21
CA GLY A 25 -3.11 -24.00 -1.11
C GLY A 25 -3.23 -25.50 -1.43
N PRO A 26 -2.10 -26.13 -1.77
CA PRO A 26 -1.83 -27.41 -1.12
C PRO A 26 -0.38 -27.60 -0.66
N GLN A 27 -0.27 -28.44 0.37
CA GLN A 27 0.91 -28.95 1.06
C GLN A 27 1.87 -29.70 0.12
N ARG A 28 3.15 -29.77 0.50
CA ARG A 28 4.09 -30.75 -0.08
C ARG A 28 4.90 -31.48 0.99
N ASN A 29 4.80 -32.81 0.92
CA ASN A 29 5.55 -33.80 1.66
C ASN A 29 7.00 -33.93 1.16
N SER A 30 7.89 -34.24 2.09
CA SER A 30 9.32 -34.51 1.96
C SER A 30 9.64 -35.98 1.71
N TYR A 31 10.55 -36.28 0.78
CA TYR A 31 11.34 -37.53 0.64
C TYR A 31 12.52 -37.22 -0.30
N SER A 32 13.70 -37.85 -0.29
CA SER A 32 14.57 -38.52 0.70
C SER A 32 15.82 -38.96 -0.08
N LYS A 33 16.97 -38.98 0.59
CA LYS A 33 18.30 -39.43 0.12
C LYS A 33 18.38 -40.87 -0.39
N GLY A 34 19.44 -41.13 -1.15
CA GLY A 34 20.21 -42.38 -1.18
C GLY A 34 20.64 -42.78 -2.59
N ASP A 35 21.78 -43.40 -2.87
CA ASP A 35 23.03 -43.64 -2.15
C ASP A 35 23.95 -44.42 -3.12
N ASN A 36 25.26 -44.31 -2.96
CA ASN A 36 26.29 -45.31 -3.27
C ASN A 36 26.73 -45.67 -4.71
N ALA A 37 28.06 -45.57 -4.91
CA ALA A 37 28.99 -46.69 -5.19
C ALA A 37 29.89 -46.59 -6.45
N ARG A 38 31.16 -46.24 -6.18
CA ARG A 38 32.40 -47.03 -6.38
C ARG A 38 33.09 -47.18 -7.77
N ALA A 39 34.42 -47.04 -7.65
CA ALA A 39 35.54 -47.75 -8.32
C ALA A 39 36.09 -47.11 -9.62
N LYS A 40 37.29 -46.49 -9.57
CA LYS A 40 38.65 -47.06 -9.81
C LYS A 40 38.89 -47.41 -11.29
N ALA A 41 40.04 -47.19 -11.94
CA ALA A 41 41.32 -46.53 -11.66
C ALA A 41 42.19 -46.62 -12.95
N ARG A 42 43.29 -45.84 -12.99
CA ARG A 42 44.57 -46.02 -13.74
C ARG A 42 44.65 -45.54 -15.19
N GLU A 43 45.51 -44.55 -15.49
CA GLU A 43 47.00 -44.61 -15.69
C GLU A 43 47.35 -45.38 -16.98
N ALA A 44 48.20 -44.95 -17.92
CA ALA A 44 49.19 -43.88 -17.96
C ALA A 44 49.68 -43.64 -19.42
N ASN A 45 50.17 -42.41 -19.66
CA ASN A 45 51.46 -42.05 -20.26
C ASN A 45 51.80 -42.20 -21.77
N THR A 46 52.21 -41.03 -22.30
CA THR A 46 53.45 -40.73 -23.08
C THR A 46 53.53 -41.24 -24.52
N SER A 47 54.11 -40.55 -25.52
CA SER A 47 55.12 -39.47 -25.56
C SER A 47 55.25 -38.92 -27.00
N ASP A 48 55.70 -37.66 -27.07
CA ASP A 48 56.68 -37.06 -27.99
C ASP A 48 56.54 -37.14 -29.52
N SER A 49 56.51 -35.96 -30.17
CA SER A 49 57.63 -35.31 -30.91
C SER A 49 57.08 -34.25 -31.89
N GLN A 50 57.36 -32.94 -31.68
CA GLN A 50 58.33 -32.08 -32.42
C GLN A 50 58.26 -32.25 -33.97
N ALA A 51 58.11 -31.21 -34.82
CA ALA A 51 58.83 -29.94 -34.89
C ALA A 51 58.22 -28.99 -35.99
N THR A 52 58.20 -27.67 -35.72
CA THR A 52 58.54 -26.47 -36.58
C THR A 52 58.00 -26.38 -38.04
N GLU A 53 57.43 -25.29 -38.59
CA GLU A 53 57.90 -23.89 -38.74
C GLU A 53 56.76 -22.87 -39.08
N LEU A 54 57.04 -21.61 -38.78
CA LEU A 54 56.31 -20.32 -38.92
C LEU A 54 56.31 -19.76 -40.38
N PRO A 55 55.83 -18.53 -40.66
CA PRO A 55 54.59 -17.82 -40.28
C PRO A 55 53.88 -17.17 -41.51
N SER A 56 52.65 -16.70 -41.34
CA SER A 56 52.16 -15.55 -42.12
C SER A 56 51.36 -14.64 -41.21
N GLU A 57 51.89 -13.43 -40.99
CA GLU A 57 51.19 -12.34 -40.32
C GLU A 57 49.94 -11.96 -41.12
N GLU A 58 48.77 -12.17 -40.54
CA GLU A 58 47.58 -11.41 -40.89
C GLU A 58 47.26 -10.47 -39.74
N THR A 59 47.27 -9.19 -40.09
CA THR A 59 46.93 -8.01 -39.30
C THR A 59 45.64 -8.15 -38.49
N ASP A 60 45.77 -7.93 -37.20
CA ASP A 60 44.73 -7.89 -36.18
C ASP A 60 43.62 -6.85 -36.47
N LEU A 61 42.38 -7.35 -36.58
CA LEU A 61 41.17 -6.62 -36.22
C LEU A 61 40.74 -7.07 -34.81
N PRO A 62 40.19 -6.18 -33.95
CA PRO A 62 39.89 -6.52 -32.56
C PRO A 62 38.75 -7.56 -32.46
N GLY A 63 39.16 -8.81 -32.24
CA GLY A 63 38.59 -9.79 -31.31
C GLY A 63 37.15 -10.26 -31.52
N SER A 64 36.94 -11.36 -32.26
CA SER A 64 35.76 -12.20 -32.03
C SER A 64 35.82 -12.79 -30.61
N ALA A 65 34.68 -12.84 -29.90
CA ALA A 65 34.58 -13.50 -28.59
C ALA A 65 34.88 -15.01 -28.66
N ILE A 66 34.77 -15.59 -29.85
CA ILE A 66 35.06 -17.00 -30.12
C ILE A 66 36.54 -17.26 -29.83
N LEU A 67 36.80 -18.01 -28.77
CA LEU A 67 38.10 -18.61 -28.52
C LEU A 67 38.28 -19.71 -29.58
N ARG A 68 39.06 -19.44 -30.64
CA ARG A 68 39.36 -20.43 -31.68
C ARG A 68 40.06 -21.65 -31.03
N GLY A 69 39.52 -22.84 -31.25
CA GLY A 69 40.00 -24.11 -30.70
C GLY A 69 39.15 -25.28 -31.18
N ASP A 70 39.59 -26.50 -30.92
CA ASP A 70 38.79 -27.70 -31.15
C ASP A 70 37.52 -27.67 -30.28
N PRO A 71 36.40 -28.29 -30.70
CA PRO A 71 35.15 -28.23 -29.95
C PRO A 71 35.27 -28.93 -28.59
N LEU A 72 35.01 -28.19 -27.51
CA LEU A 72 34.88 -28.74 -26.16
C LEU A 72 33.43 -29.14 -25.90
N ASN A 73 33.20 -30.43 -25.65
CA ASN A 73 31.88 -30.95 -25.32
C ASN A 73 31.59 -30.74 -23.83
N LEU A 74 30.47 -30.08 -23.53
CA LEU A 74 30.03 -29.78 -22.18
C LEU A 74 28.68 -30.47 -21.91
N LYS A 75 28.62 -31.22 -20.82
CA LYS A 75 27.41 -31.87 -20.33
C LYS A 75 26.96 -31.23 -19.02
N LEU A 76 25.74 -30.70 -19.01
CA LEU A 76 25.10 -30.16 -17.82
C LEU A 76 24.38 -31.28 -17.06
N SER A 77 24.52 -31.31 -15.74
CA SER A 77 23.68 -32.14 -14.88
C SER A 77 22.20 -31.72 -15.01
N ALA A 78 21.30 -32.71 -14.96
CA ALA A 78 19.85 -32.46 -14.93
C ALA A 78 19.39 -31.86 -13.60
N THR A 79 20.12 -32.12 -12.50
CA THR A 79 19.78 -31.65 -11.17
C THR A 79 20.67 -30.46 -10.81
N PRO A 80 20.09 -29.30 -10.44
CA PRO A 80 20.86 -28.18 -9.90
C PRO A 80 21.41 -28.50 -8.50
N GLU A 81 22.61 -28.02 -8.22
CA GLU A 81 23.18 -28.04 -6.87
C GLU A 81 22.62 -26.89 -6.03
N LEU A 82 22.52 -25.70 -6.64
CA LEU A 82 21.79 -24.56 -6.11
C LEU A 82 20.69 -24.19 -7.09
N ASP A 83 19.44 -24.31 -6.65
CA ASP A 83 18.28 -23.92 -7.46
C ASP A 83 18.31 -22.41 -7.69
N ALA A 84 18.40 -22.01 -8.95
CA ALA A 84 18.43 -20.62 -9.39
C ALA A 84 17.22 -19.79 -8.91
N TYR A 85 16.12 -20.46 -8.54
CA TYR A 85 14.94 -19.82 -7.95
C TYR A 85 15.15 -19.50 -6.45
N ASP A 86 15.70 -20.44 -5.68
CA ASP A 86 15.80 -20.32 -4.22
C ASP A 86 16.99 -19.46 -3.77
N PHE A 87 18.02 -19.34 -4.62
CA PHE A 87 19.23 -18.58 -4.33
C PHE A 87 19.50 -17.53 -5.40
N THR A 88 20.18 -16.46 -4.99
CA THR A 88 20.61 -15.37 -5.89
C THR A 88 21.47 -15.89 -7.05
N PHE A 89 22.21 -16.98 -6.80
CA PHE A 89 23.04 -17.67 -7.78
C PHE A 89 22.50 -19.07 -8.06
N GLY A 90 22.35 -19.41 -9.34
CA GLY A 90 22.13 -20.78 -9.79
C GLY A 90 23.46 -21.52 -9.90
N SER A 91 23.44 -22.83 -9.65
CA SER A 91 24.61 -23.70 -9.80
C SER A 91 24.20 -25.06 -10.36
N VAL A 92 24.82 -25.44 -11.49
CA VAL A 92 24.67 -26.78 -12.06
C VAL A 92 26.03 -27.41 -12.24
N LYS A 93 26.13 -28.68 -11.86
CA LYS A 93 27.32 -29.47 -12.11
C LYS A 93 27.53 -29.63 -13.62
N VAL A 94 28.77 -29.45 -14.07
CA VAL A 94 29.18 -29.61 -15.47
C VAL A 94 30.32 -30.61 -15.59
N THR A 95 30.18 -31.49 -16.57
CA THR A 95 31.22 -32.44 -16.96
C THR A 95 31.76 -32.02 -18.31
N LEU A 96 33.07 -31.82 -18.37
CA LEU A 96 33.80 -31.41 -19.57
C LEU A 96 34.44 -32.65 -20.20
N GLU A 97 34.02 -32.98 -21.42
CA GLU A 97 34.63 -34.06 -22.20
C GLU A 97 35.80 -33.50 -23.00
N THR A 98 36.98 -33.57 -22.40
CA THR A 98 38.23 -33.06 -22.98
C THR A 98 39.33 -34.11 -22.97
N LYS A 99 40.24 -34.03 -23.93
CA LYS A 99 41.48 -34.84 -23.93
C LYS A 99 42.60 -34.16 -23.12
N LEU A 100 42.41 -32.91 -22.72
CA LEU A 100 43.40 -32.09 -22.02
C LEU A 100 43.25 -32.25 -20.50
N SER A 101 44.29 -32.73 -19.84
CA SER A 101 44.33 -32.83 -18.36
C SER A 101 45.28 -31.78 -17.76
N ASN A 102 44.94 -31.31 -16.56
CA ASN A 102 45.71 -30.31 -15.81
C ASN A 102 45.98 -29.00 -16.61
N ALA A 103 44.98 -28.61 -17.39
CA ALA A 103 45.03 -27.54 -18.37
C ALA A 103 44.54 -26.21 -17.78
N GLY A 104 45.02 -25.08 -18.32
CA GLY A 104 44.56 -23.75 -17.92
C GLY A 104 43.12 -23.50 -18.38
N LEU A 105 42.31 -22.89 -17.52
CA LEU A 105 40.96 -22.42 -17.88
C LEU A 105 41.02 -20.93 -18.20
N ILE A 106 40.54 -20.57 -19.38
CA ILE A 106 40.40 -19.18 -19.82
C ILE A 106 38.92 -18.90 -20.06
N TYR A 107 38.49 -17.74 -19.58
CA TYR A 107 37.10 -17.30 -19.66
C TYR A 107 37.00 -15.99 -20.43
N LYS A 108 35.98 -15.90 -21.28
CA LYS A 108 35.50 -14.62 -21.81
C LYS A 108 34.00 -14.53 -21.55
N ARG A 109 33.58 -13.44 -20.94
CA ARG A 109 32.16 -13.11 -20.74
C ARG A 109 31.76 -12.09 -21.79
N GLY A 110 30.57 -12.24 -22.35
CA GLY A 110 30.10 -11.39 -23.42
C GLY A 110 28.59 -11.25 -23.46
N LEU A 111 28.16 -10.32 -24.30
CA LEU A 111 26.76 -10.03 -24.62
C LEU A 111 26.56 -10.28 -26.11
N LEU A 112 25.70 -11.24 -26.49
CA LEU A 112 25.34 -11.45 -27.88
C LEU A 112 24.24 -10.47 -28.30
N LEU A 113 24.51 -9.67 -29.34
CA LEU A 113 23.56 -8.72 -29.93
C LEU A 113 23.36 -8.98 -31.42
N LYS A 114 22.12 -8.83 -31.90
CA LYS A 114 21.79 -8.92 -33.33
C LYS A 114 22.36 -7.73 -34.13
N LYS A 115 22.77 -7.96 -35.38
CA LYS A 115 23.37 -6.97 -36.29
C LYS A 115 22.52 -5.73 -36.40
N GLY A 116 23.18 -4.57 -36.36
CA GLY A 116 22.53 -3.28 -36.57
C GLY A 116 21.85 -2.72 -35.33
N VAL A 117 21.85 -3.43 -34.21
CA VAL A 117 21.39 -2.89 -32.93
C VAL A 117 22.56 -2.26 -32.18
N ILE A 118 22.40 -0.99 -31.79
CA ILE A 118 23.38 -0.23 -31.03
C ILE A 118 22.79 0.09 -29.66
N LEU A 119 23.48 -0.29 -28.60
CA LEU A 119 23.16 0.12 -27.23
C LEU A 119 23.82 1.47 -26.92
N ASP A 120 23.01 2.43 -26.47
CA ASP A 120 23.51 3.63 -25.81
C ASP A 120 24.20 3.29 -24.47
N ALA A 121 24.86 4.27 -23.87
CA ALA A 121 25.69 4.08 -22.67
C ALA A 121 24.90 3.49 -21.49
N ASP A 122 23.66 3.95 -21.27
CA ASP A 122 22.82 3.51 -20.16
C ASP A 122 22.35 2.07 -20.35
N LYS A 123 21.86 1.74 -21.55
CA LYS A 123 21.45 0.36 -21.89
C LYS A 123 22.63 -0.60 -21.85
N ARG A 124 23.82 -0.14 -22.24
CA ARG A 124 25.05 -0.92 -22.13
C ARG A 124 25.39 -1.21 -20.66
N ALA A 125 25.24 -0.22 -19.77
CA ALA A 125 25.43 -0.44 -18.34
C ALA A 125 24.47 -1.49 -17.77
N PHE A 126 23.19 -1.48 -18.17
CA PHE A 126 22.22 -2.52 -17.78
C PHE A 126 22.59 -3.90 -18.31
N ALA A 127 22.96 -4.00 -19.60
CA ALA A 127 23.38 -5.27 -20.20
C ALA A 127 24.67 -5.82 -19.55
N ASN A 128 25.59 -4.94 -19.18
CA ASN A 128 26.82 -5.32 -18.47
C ASN A 128 26.51 -5.89 -17.07
N ARG A 129 25.59 -5.27 -16.33
CA ARG A 129 25.15 -5.77 -15.01
C ARG A 129 24.50 -7.15 -15.09
N LEU A 130 23.84 -7.47 -16.20
CA LEU A 130 23.19 -8.76 -16.44
C LEU A 130 24.21 -9.90 -16.69
N CYS A 131 25.21 -9.65 -17.54
CA CYS A 131 26.11 -10.70 -18.04
C CYS A 131 27.46 -10.77 -17.32
N LYS A 132 27.65 -10.03 -16.22
CA LYS A 132 28.94 -9.98 -15.52
C LYS A 132 29.23 -11.20 -14.65
N ASP A 133 28.21 -11.79 -14.03
CA ASP A 133 28.38 -12.75 -12.95
C ASP A 133 28.09 -14.18 -13.41
N MET A 134 28.97 -14.73 -14.26
CA MET A 134 28.89 -16.11 -14.78
C MET A 134 30.27 -16.76 -14.85
N GLY A 135 30.38 -18.04 -14.52
CA GLY A 135 31.67 -18.72 -14.52
C GLY A 135 31.61 -20.19 -14.14
N LEU A 136 32.77 -20.85 -14.19
CA LEU A 136 32.94 -22.19 -13.66
C LEU A 136 33.68 -22.12 -12.33
N SER A 137 33.18 -22.82 -11.32
CA SER A 137 33.78 -22.96 -9.99
C SER A 137 34.16 -24.41 -9.71
N ASP A 138 35.17 -24.61 -8.87
CA ASP A 138 35.52 -25.92 -8.30
C ASP A 138 34.59 -26.32 -7.13
N SER A 139 33.66 -25.42 -6.74
CA SER A 139 32.73 -25.59 -5.64
C SER A 139 31.32 -25.19 -6.04
N ALA A 140 30.33 -25.97 -5.59
CA ALA A 140 28.92 -25.67 -5.82
C ALA A 140 28.44 -24.42 -5.05
N ASP A 141 29.09 -24.09 -3.93
CA ASP A 141 28.59 -23.11 -2.93
C ASP A 141 29.38 -21.79 -2.91
N THR A 142 30.58 -21.79 -3.48
CA THR A 142 31.46 -20.62 -3.52
C THR A 142 31.78 -20.23 -4.94
N PHE A 143 31.50 -18.98 -5.30
CA PHE A 143 31.79 -18.50 -6.64
C PHE A 143 33.24 -17.98 -6.71
N VAL A 144 34.17 -18.92 -6.86
CA VAL A 144 35.56 -18.66 -7.20
C VAL A 144 35.83 -19.30 -8.56
N MET A 145 36.21 -18.48 -9.54
CA MET A 145 36.49 -18.98 -10.89
C MET A 145 37.66 -19.98 -10.85
N ALA A 146 37.40 -21.21 -11.29
CA ALA A 146 38.40 -22.24 -11.41
C ALA A 146 39.53 -21.76 -12.35
N LYS A 147 40.79 -21.93 -11.98
CA LYS A 147 41.91 -21.47 -12.84
C LYS A 147 42.48 -22.57 -13.72
N LYS A 148 42.21 -23.82 -13.36
CA LYS A 148 42.74 -25.01 -14.02
C LYS A 148 41.69 -26.12 -14.01
N PHE A 149 41.66 -26.89 -15.09
CA PHE A 149 40.87 -28.11 -15.15
C PHE A 149 41.72 -29.29 -14.68
N THR A 150 41.36 -29.88 -13.54
CA THR A 150 42.10 -31.00 -12.91
C THR A 150 41.53 -32.37 -13.23
N GLY A 151 40.50 -32.45 -14.11
CA GLY A 151 39.75 -33.67 -14.38
C GLY A 151 38.58 -33.92 -13.43
N ALA A 152 38.40 -33.07 -12.41
CA ALA A 152 37.22 -33.07 -11.56
C ALA A 152 36.04 -32.36 -12.23
N ASP A 153 34.83 -32.69 -11.79
CA ASP A 153 33.63 -31.96 -12.20
C ASP A 153 33.70 -30.50 -11.74
N LEU A 154 33.24 -29.58 -12.59
CA LEU A 154 33.13 -28.16 -12.28
C LEU A 154 31.66 -27.80 -12.05
N PHE A 155 31.41 -26.60 -11.56
CA PHE A 155 30.07 -26.06 -11.34
C PHE A 155 29.90 -24.78 -12.15
N LEU A 156 28.95 -24.80 -13.09
CA LEU A 156 28.53 -23.60 -13.80
C LEU A 156 27.66 -22.77 -12.86
N MET A 157 28.14 -21.58 -12.52
CA MET A 157 27.46 -20.65 -11.63
C MET A 157 27.10 -19.36 -12.39
N TRP A 158 25.91 -18.84 -12.12
CA TRP A 158 25.47 -17.55 -12.65
C TRP A 158 24.55 -16.83 -11.67
N ARG A 159 24.56 -15.50 -11.69
CA ARG A 159 23.55 -14.68 -11.02
C ARG A 159 22.23 -14.86 -11.76
N SER A 160 21.22 -15.44 -11.11
CA SER A 160 19.89 -15.65 -11.72
C SER A 160 18.95 -14.47 -11.49
N HIS A 161 19.16 -13.74 -10.37
CA HIS A 161 18.33 -12.61 -9.94
C HIS A 161 18.96 -11.25 -10.24
N PHE A 162 18.15 -10.31 -10.73
CA PHE A 162 18.56 -8.94 -11.07
C PHE A 162 17.49 -7.92 -10.68
N GLY A 163 17.93 -6.66 -10.56
CA GLY A 163 17.07 -5.50 -10.31
C GLY A 163 15.88 -5.37 -11.25
N ALA A 164 14.76 -4.86 -10.74
CA ALA A 164 13.56 -4.56 -11.54
C ALA A 164 13.84 -3.61 -12.72
N ASP A 165 14.79 -2.68 -12.55
CA ASP A 165 15.28 -1.77 -13.58
C ASP A 165 15.85 -2.52 -14.79
N VAL A 166 16.70 -3.53 -14.54
CA VAL A 166 17.27 -4.40 -15.58
C VAL A 166 16.16 -5.21 -16.26
N LYS A 167 15.21 -5.76 -15.49
CA LYS A 167 14.09 -6.56 -16.03
C LYS A 167 13.18 -5.73 -16.95
N VAL A 168 12.84 -4.51 -16.55
CA VAL A 168 12.05 -3.55 -17.36
C VAL A 168 12.80 -3.21 -18.65
N PHE A 169 14.09 -2.85 -18.55
CA PHE A 169 14.92 -2.59 -19.71
C PHE A 169 14.92 -3.78 -20.69
N LEU A 170 15.12 -5.01 -20.18
CA LEU A 170 15.17 -6.21 -21.00
C LEU A 170 13.85 -6.45 -21.72
N ALA A 171 12.72 -6.33 -21.03
CA ALA A 171 11.41 -6.52 -21.64
C ALA A 171 11.12 -5.49 -22.74
N ASP A 172 11.37 -4.21 -22.47
CA ASP A 172 11.21 -3.13 -23.46
C ASP A 172 12.11 -3.34 -24.68
N TYR A 173 13.34 -3.77 -24.43
CA TYR A 173 14.33 -4.00 -25.47
C TYR A 173 13.96 -5.20 -26.35
N LEU A 174 13.63 -6.34 -25.74
CA LEU A 174 13.22 -7.56 -26.44
C LEU A 174 11.90 -7.36 -27.20
N ALA A 175 10.99 -6.51 -26.68
CA ALA A 175 9.77 -6.16 -27.37
C ALA A 175 10.01 -5.38 -28.68
N LYS A 176 11.01 -4.48 -28.67
CA LYS A 176 11.36 -3.65 -29.84
C LYS A 176 12.24 -4.38 -30.85
N ASN A 177 13.19 -5.19 -30.38
CA ASN A 177 14.26 -5.74 -31.22
C ASN A 177 14.20 -7.27 -31.39
N GLY A 178 13.21 -7.95 -30.78
CA GLY A 178 13.11 -9.41 -30.75
C GLY A 178 14.17 -10.05 -29.85
N GLU A 179 14.54 -11.30 -30.15
CA GLU A 179 15.50 -12.17 -29.42
C GLU A 179 16.97 -11.71 -29.52
N SER A 180 17.20 -10.41 -29.47
CA SER A 180 18.46 -9.78 -29.85
C SER A 180 19.44 -9.59 -28.70
N LEU A 181 19.21 -10.20 -27.52
CA LEU A 181 20.09 -10.07 -26.35
C LEU A 181 20.25 -11.39 -25.59
N ARG A 182 21.49 -11.87 -25.50
CA ARG A 182 21.89 -13.04 -24.70
C ARG A 182 23.17 -12.76 -23.93
N CYS A 183 23.38 -13.46 -22.82
CA CYS A 183 24.67 -13.50 -22.16
C CYS A 183 25.43 -14.75 -22.63
N VAL A 184 26.75 -14.64 -22.81
CA VAL A 184 27.61 -15.76 -23.18
C VAL A 184 28.81 -15.86 -22.24
N LEU A 185 29.15 -17.09 -21.88
CA LEU A 185 30.40 -17.46 -21.24
C LEU A 185 31.17 -18.40 -22.18
N SER A 186 32.21 -17.86 -22.81
CA SER A 186 33.18 -18.65 -23.57
C SER A 186 34.21 -19.24 -22.63
N VAL A 187 34.38 -20.54 -22.67
CA VAL A 187 35.35 -21.29 -21.87
C VAL A 187 36.33 -21.95 -22.82
N SER A 188 37.63 -21.74 -22.62
CA SER A 188 38.65 -22.55 -23.28
C SER A 188 39.56 -23.25 -22.28
N ILE A 189 39.89 -24.49 -22.60
CA ILE A 189 40.87 -25.32 -21.93
C ILE A 189 42.13 -25.31 -22.78
N GLU A 190 43.24 -24.86 -22.20
CA GLU A 190 44.52 -24.73 -22.91
C GLU A 190 45.61 -25.55 -22.23
N SER A 191 46.29 -26.41 -22.99
CA SER A 191 47.46 -27.16 -22.53
C SER A 191 48.44 -27.38 -23.68
N ALA A 192 49.71 -27.04 -23.46
CA ALA A 192 50.83 -27.33 -24.37
C ALA A 192 50.57 -27.05 -25.87
N GLY A 193 49.95 -25.91 -26.19
CA GLY A 193 49.66 -25.50 -27.57
C GLY A 193 48.36 -26.05 -28.17
N SER A 194 47.68 -26.96 -27.47
CA SER A 194 46.33 -27.42 -27.81
C SER A 194 45.29 -26.61 -27.04
N LYS A 195 44.18 -26.31 -27.73
CA LYS A 195 43.09 -25.51 -27.20
C LYS A 195 41.76 -26.10 -27.61
N GLU A 196 40.94 -26.42 -26.61
CA GLU A 196 39.54 -26.81 -26.81
C GLU A 196 38.64 -25.70 -26.23
N ALA A 197 37.56 -25.34 -26.92
CA ALA A 197 36.70 -24.22 -26.52
C ALA A 197 35.20 -24.52 -26.70
N THR A 198 34.38 -23.92 -25.85
CA THR A 198 32.91 -23.98 -25.92
C THR A 198 32.29 -22.69 -25.43
N ASP A 199 31.08 -22.40 -25.91
CA ASP A 199 30.29 -21.26 -25.50
C ASP A 199 29.04 -21.73 -24.75
N ILE A 200 28.83 -21.15 -23.58
CA ILE A 200 27.64 -21.39 -22.76
C ILE A 200 26.76 -20.14 -22.86
N VAL A 201 25.55 -20.32 -23.39
CA VAL A 201 24.60 -19.23 -23.58
C VAL A 201 23.59 -19.21 -22.45
N PHE A 202 23.29 -18.02 -21.96
CA PHE A 202 22.26 -17.77 -20.97
C PHE A 202 21.16 -16.91 -21.57
N ASP A 203 19.92 -17.35 -21.35
CA ASP A 203 18.71 -16.64 -21.73
C ASP A 203 18.27 -15.75 -20.56
N PRO A 204 18.31 -14.42 -20.70
CA PRO A 204 17.89 -13.51 -19.63
C PRO A 204 16.39 -13.50 -19.41
N LEU A 205 15.61 -14.06 -20.33
CA LEU A 205 14.17 -14.20 -20.19
C LEU A 205 13.70 -15.43 -20.96
N ALA A 206 13.70 -16.58 -20.26
CA ALA A 206 13.23 -17.84 -20.82
C ALA A 206 11.79 -17.73 -21.37
N GLU A 207 11.51 -18.46 -22.46
CA GLU A 207 10.19 -18.45 -23.12
C GLU A 207 9.19 -19.41 -22.50
N SER A 208 9.69 -20.52 -21.98
CA SER A 208 8.86 -21.64 -21.53
C SER A 208 9.56 -22.41 -20.42
N THR A 209 8.77 -23.19 -19.68
CA THR A 209 9.31 -24.08 -18.65
C THR A 209 10.21 -25.16 -19.23
N ALA A 210 9.98 -25.60 -20.48
CA ALA A 210 10.81 -26.58 -21.17
C ALA A 210 12.23 -26.07 -21.51
N THR A 211 12.41 -24.75 -21.57
CA THR A 211 13.71 -24.11 -21.84
C THR A 211 14.48 -23.76 -20.57
N ILE A 212 13.91 -23.96 -19.39
CA ILE A 212 14.54 -23.62 -18.11
C ILE A 212 15.42 -24.78 -17.64
N LEU A 213 16.72 -24.52 -17.59
CA LEU A 213 17.71 -25.39 -16.94
C LEU A 213 18.19 -24.73 -15.65
N GLY A 214 18.54 -25.56 -14.66
CA GLY A 214 19.11 -25.07 -13.40
C GLY A 214 18.11 -24.65 -12.33
N SER A 215 16.81 -24.94 -12.52
CA SER A 215 15.79 -24.76 -11.49
C SER A 215 14.84 -25.95 -11.41
N ALA A 216 14.53 -26.40 -10.19
CA ALA A 216 13.49 -27.40 -9.94
C ALA A 216 12.08 -26.77 -9.92
N LYS A 217 11.98 -25.43 -9.97
CA LYS A 217 10.74 -24.64 -9.93
C LYS A 217 10.56 -23.83 -11.21
N ALA A 218 10.62 -24.49 -12.37
CA ALA A 218 10.59 -23.85 -13.69
C ALA A 218 9.43 -22.85 -13.89
N GLU A 219 8.22 -23.16 -13.41
CA GLU A 219 7.07 -22.23 -13.54
C GLU A 219 7.26 -20.93 -12.76
N ALA A 220 7.79 -21.01 -11.55
CA ALA A 220 8.01 -19.83 -10.70
C ALA A 220 9.20 -19.01 -11.21
N ALA A 221 10.26 -19.71 -11.64
CA ALA A 221 11.42 -19.12 -12.31
C ALA A 221 11.04 -18.36 -13.60
N LEU A 222 10.15 -18.91 -14.41
CA LEU A 222 9.62 -18.26 -15.61
C LEU A 222 8.88 -16.96 -15.26
N LYS A 223 8.03 -17.00 -14.21
CA LYS A 223 7.25 -15.83 -13.74
C LYS A 223 8.10 -14.73 -13.13
N GLU A 224 9.23 -15.07 -12.51
CA GLU A 224 10.16 -14.09 -11.95
C GLU A 224 11.12 -13.49 -13.00
N GLY A 225 11.17 -14.05 -14.21
CA GLY A 225 12.05 -13.58 -15.27
C GLY A 225 13.53 -13.73 -14.91
N LEU A 226 13.92 -14.92 -14.45
CA LEU A 226 15.29 -15.21 -14.06
C LEU A 226 16.19 -15.46 -15.28
N LEU A 227 17.48 -15.08 -15.18
CA LEU A 227 18.51 -15.51 -16.14
C LEU A 227 18.72 -17.01 -15.98
N MET A 228 18.68 -17.75 -17.09
CA MET A 228 18.78 -19.21 -17.10
C MET A 228 19.77 -19.69 -18.15
N VAL A 229 20.32 -20.88 -17.96
CA VAL A 229 21.13 -21.54 -18.98
C VAL A 229 20.20 -21.97 -20.13
N ALA A 230 20.55 -21.62 -21.37
CA ALA A 230 19.74 -21.96 -22.54
C ALA A 230 19.79 -23.46 -22.85
N SER A 231 18.66 -24.06 -23.26
CA SER A 231 18.50 -25.52 -23.31
C SER A 231 19.13 -26.26 -24.49
N HIS A 232 19.57 -25.62 -25.59
CA HIS A 232 20.63 -26.06 -26.52
C HIS A 232 20.75 -25.17 -27.78
N SER A 233 22.00 -25.06 -28.27
CA SER A 233 22.56 -24.57 -29.55
C SER A 233 21.79 -23.54 -30.39
N GLU A 234 22.00 -22.25 -30.12
CA GLU A 234 22.01 -21.20 -31.15
C GLU A 234 23.45 -20.95 -31.65
N GLN A 235 24.21 -22.02 -31.92
CA GLN A 235 25.62 -21.92 -32.36
C GLN A 235 25.79 -21.16 -33.69
N ASP A 236 24.71 -20.97 -34.47
CA ASP A 236 24.70 -20.22 -35.73
C ASP A 236 24.50 -18.69 -35.57
N LEU A 237 24.28 -18.17 -34.35
CA LEU A 237 24.09 -16.72 -34.11
C LEU A 237 25.41 -15.94 -33.90
N LEU A 238 26.55 -16.63 -33.78
CA LEU A 238 27.81 -16.10 -33.25
C LEU A 238 28.58 -15.14 -34.20
N GLY A 239 28.01 -14.79 -35.35
CA GLY A 239 28.71 -14.03 -36.39
C GLY A 239 28.93 -12.53 -36.13
N GLN A 240 28.58 -11.96 -34.97
CA GLN A 240 28.50 -10.50 -34.80
C GLN A 240 29.02 -9.97 -33.44
N VAL A 241 29.76 -8.86 -33.56
CA VAL A 241 30.62 -8.14 -32.60
C VAL A 241 30.17 -8.18 -31.13
N PHE A 242 31.10 -8.57 -30.25
CA PHE A 242 30.92 -8.69 -28.80
C PHE A 242 31.86 -7.74 -28.06
N GLU A 243 31.45 -7.23 -26.90
CA GLU A 243 32.30 -6.41 -26.03
C GLU A 243 32.80 -7.23 -24.83
N ASN A 244 34.09 -7.10 -24.51
CA ASN A 244 34.76 -7.78 -23.40
C ASN A 244 34.68 -6.91 -22.14
N ILE A 245 34.40 -7.51 -20.98
CA ILE A 245 34.31 -6.81 -19.70
C ILE A 245 35.11 -7.56 -18.65
N THR A 246 36.16 -6.91 -18.14
CA THR A 246 36.93 -7.40 -17.00
C THR A 246 36.20 -7.05 -15.70
N LEU A 247 36.11 -7.99 -14.76
CA LEU A 247 35.36 -7.81 -13.51
C LEU A 247 36.20 -8.21 -12.30
N ALA A 248 35.98 -7.47 -11.20
CA ALA A 248 36.74 -7.54 -9.96
C ALA A 248 36.31 -8.68 -9.01
N GLU A 249 37.24 -9.02 -8.12
CA GLU A 249 37.26 -10.21 -7.27
C GLU A 249 36.53 -10.00 -5.92
N LYS A 250 35.26 -10.40 -5.84
CA LYS A 250 34.65 -11.19 -4.73
C LYS A 250 33.12 -11.17 -4.85
N ILE A 251 32.55 -12.28 -5.28
CA ILE A 251 31.12 -12.56 -5.12
C ILE A 251 30.97 -13.39 -3.83
N THR A 252 30.09 -12.95 -2.94
CA THR A 252 29.82 -13.61 -1.65
C THR A 252 29.14 -14.96 -1.83
N THR A 253 29.26 -15.81 -0.79
CA THR A 253 28.58 -17.09 -0.62
C THR A 253 27.07 -16.99 -0.85
N GLN A 254 26.48 -18.09 -1.33
CA GLN A 254 25.04 -18.36 -1.43
C GLN A 254 24.17 -17.44 -0.55
N VAL A 255 23.39 -16.58 -1.20
CA VAL A 255 22.42 -15.70 -0.53
C VAL A 255 21.02 -16.16 -0.92
N ALA A 256 20.15 -16.35 0.08
CA ALA A 256 18.74 -16.64 -0.16
C ALA A 256 18.13 -15.59 -1.09
N ALA A 257 17.37 -16.05 -2.10
CA ALA A 257 16.77 -15.13 -3.04
C ALA A 257 15.66 -14.28 -2.39
N LEU A 258 15.59 -13.02 -2.80
CA LEU A 258 14.45 -12.17 -2.56
C LEU A 258 13.44 -12.32 -3.72
N ASN A 259 12.38 -13.12 -3.52
CA ASN A 259 11.37 -13.34 -4.56
C ASN A 259 10.21 -12.35 -4.41
N ALA A 260 9.76 -11.73 -5.51
CA ALA A 260 8.59 -10.87 -5.49
C ALA A 260 7.33 -11.66 -5.12
N LEU A 261 7.22 -12.92 -5.58
CA LEU A 261 6.11 -13.83 -5.27
C LEU A 261 5.99 -14.23 -3.78
N ASP A 262 7.06 -14.06 -3.00
CA ASP A 262 7.02 -14.34 -1.55
C ASP A 262 6.45 -13.17 -0.73
N PHE A 263 6.26 -12.00 -1.34
CA PHE A 263 5.64 -10.85 -0.70
C PHE A 263 4.13 -10.90 -0.85
N LYS A 264 3.43 -10.86 0.29
CA LYS A 264 1.98 -10.69 0.32
C LYS A 264 1.64 -9.27 0.71
N LEU A 265 0.83 -8.63 -0.11
CA LEU A 265 0.23 -7.35 0.18
C LEU A 265 -1.19 -7.60 0.67
N ASP A 266 -1.35 -7.65 2.00
CA ASP A 266 -2.68 -7.69 2.60
C ASP A 266 -3.10 -6.24 2.88
N ALA A 267 -4.15 -5.76 2.23
CA ALA A 267 -4.84 -4.56 2.67
C ALA A 267 -5.54 -4.87 3.99
N LEU A 268 -5.12 -4.24 5.08
CA LEU A 268 -5.81 -4.30 6.36
C LEU A 268 -7.03 -3.40 6.27
N ASP A 269 -8.17 -4.00 6.56
CA ASP A 269 -9.51 -3.49 6.26
C ASP A 269 -9.95 -2.39 7.25
N ASP A 270 -9.34 -1.21 7.15
CA ASP A 270 -9.88 0.05 7.70
C ASP A 270 -10.68 0.85 6.65
N ALA A 271 -10.59 0.44 5.37
CA ALA A 271 -11.31 1.02 4.23
C ALA A 271 -12.83 0.79 4.27
N ASN A 272 -13.31 -0.09 5.16
CA ASN A 272 -14.72 -0.43 5.31
C ASN A 272 -15.47 0.37 6.40
N SER A 273 -14.83 1.35 7.04
CA SER A 273 -15.60 2.31 7.83
C SER A 273 -16.27 3.32 6.88
N GLU A 274 -17.60 3.44 6.94
CA GLU A 274 -18.45 4.29 6.07
C GLU A 274 -18.19 5.81 6.22
N GLN A 275 -16.93 6.27 6.27
CA GLN A 275 -16.56 7.65 6.56
C GLN A 275 -16.74 8.57 5.34
N CYS A 276 -16.45 8.07 4.14
CA CYS A 276 -16.61 8.83 2.91
C CYS A 276 -17.90 8.46 2.17
N TYR A 277 -18.86 9.37 2.17
CA TYR A 277 -20.09 9.24 1.39
C TYR A 277 -20.49 10.56 0.75
N LEU A 278 -21.28 10.42 -0.31
CA LEU A 278 -21.89 11.53 -1.03
C LEU A 278 -23.29 11.79 -0.52
N ILE A 279 -23.74 13.03 -0.61
CA ILE A 279 -25.14 13.42 -0.41
C ILE A 279 -25.68 14.03 -1.69
N SER A 280 -26.82 13.51 -2.14
CA SER A 280 -27.63 14.09 -3.19
C SER A 280 -28.70 14.99 -2.57
N ASN A 281 -28.76 16.27 -2.96
CA ASN A 281 -29.85 17.17 -2.63
C ASN A 281 -30.27 17.96 -3.86
N GLY A 282 -31.55 17.86 -4.26
CA GLY A 282 -32.12 18.67 -5.35
C GLY A 282 -31.37 18.55 -6.68
N GLY A 283 -30.78 17.37 -6.98
CA GLY A 283 -30.03 17.12 -8.22
C GLY A 283 -28.53 17.46 -8.15
N THR A 284 -28.03 17.96 -7.02
CA THR A 284 -26.59 18.17 -6.78
C THR A 284 -26.04 17.13 -5.81
N THR A 285 -24.86 16.58 -6.11
CA THR A 285 -24.19 15.58 -5.28
C THR A 285 -22.89 16.16 -4.73
N LYS A 286 -22.68 16.10 -3.41
CA LYS A 286 -21.46 16.63 -2.75
C LYS A 286 -20.91 15.68 -1.69
N PRO A 287 -19.61 15.72 -1.36
CA PRO A 287 -19.04 15.02 -0.20
C PRO A 287 -19.69 15.50 1.10
N PHE A 288 -20.08 14.58 1.98
CA PHE A 288 -20.70 14.95 3.26
C PHE A 288 -19.68 15.40 4.32
N ASN A 289 -18.66 14.57 4.56
CA ASN A 289 -17.59 14.83 5.53
C ASN A 289 -16.26 15.02 4.80
N PRO A 290 -16.03 16.18 4.15
CA PRO A 290 -14.83 16.39 3.33
C PRO A 290 -13.51 16.20 4.11
N ASN A 291 -13.51 16.49 5.41
CA ASN A 291 -12.30 16.46 6.24
C ASN A 291 -12.09 15.12 6.97
N SER A 292 -13.02 14.16 6.88
CA SER A 292 -12.81 12.85 7.50
C SER A 292 -11.66 12.11 6.82
N MET A 293 -10.80 11.49 7.62
CA MET A 293 -9.63 10.76 7.14
C MET A 293 -9.99 9.30 6.89
N SER A 294 -9.58 8.78 5.74
CA SER A 294 -9.65 7.36 5.40
C SER A 294 -8.27 6.91 4.89
N GLY A 295 -8.09 5.61 4.74
CA GLY A 295 -6.81 5.08 4.30
C GLY A 295 -6.80 3.60 4.04
N ALA A 296 -5.68 3.15 3.50
CA ALA A 296 -5.36 1.74 3.31
C ALA A 296 -4.02 1.45 3.99
N VAL A 297 -3.96 0.36 4.74
CA VAL A 297 -2.72 -0.13 5.34
C VAL A 297 -2.32 -1.41 4.65
N PHE A 298 -1.12 -1.44 4.10
CA PHE A 298 -0.55 -2.59 3.42
C PHE A 298 0.49 -3.25 4.32
N SER A 299 0.31 -4.52 4.65
CA SER A 299 1.33 -5.28 5.38
C SER A 299 2.44 -5.74 4.41
N LEU A 300 3.70 -5.54 4.80
CA LEU A 300 4.88 -6.05 4.11
C LEU A 300 5.40 -7.29 4.84
N LYS A 301 5.07 -8.47 4.31
CA LYS A 301 5.60 -9.75 4.83
C LYS A 301 6.46 -10.41 3.75
N GLY A 302 7.72 -10.66 4.07
CA GLY A 302 8.66 -11.38 3.21
C GLY A 302 9.40 -12.48 3.99
N LYS A 303 9.92 -13.50 3.29
CA LYS A 303 10.67 -14.61 3.89
C LYS A 303 12.15 -14.30 4.13
N ALA A 304 12.75 -13.43 3.32
CA ALA A 304 14.15 -13.04 3.40
C ALA A 304 14.34 -11.72 4.16
N GLU A 305 15.55 -11.45 4.66
CA GLU A 305 15.88 -10.14 5.25
C GLU A 305 16.01 -9.08 4.14
N TYR A 306 15.19 -8.03 4.22
CA TYR A 306 15.13 -6.97 3.22
C TYR A 306 15.23 -5.57 3.82
N THR A 307 15.52 -4.60 2.96
CA THR A 307 15.44 -3.17 3.24
C THR A 307 14.47 -2.53 2.24
N SER A 308 13.63 -1.63 2.72
CA SER A 308 12.69 -0.88 1.88
C SER A 308 13.24 0.51 1.57
N GLY A 309 13.27 0.88 0.30
CA GLY A 309 13.68 2.21 -0.16
C GLY A 309 12.58 3.26 0.00
N ASP A 310 12.79 4.44 -0.57
CA ASP A 310 11.77 5.49 -0.58
C ASP A 310 10.66 5.17 -1.58
N LEU A 311 9.44 5.48 -1.16
CA LEU A 311 8.23 5.25 -1.93
C LEU A 311 8.11 6.31 -3.03
N LYS A 312 7.97 5.86 -4.28
CA LYS A 312 7.96 6.74 -5.46
C LYS A 312 6.56 6.77 -6.09
N PRO A 313 6.01 7.95 -6.45
CA PRO A 313 4.76 8.02 -7.19
C PRO A 313 4.88 7.31 -8.55
N ARG A 314 3.85 6.56 -8.92
CA ARG A 314 3.74 5.86 -10.21
C ARG A 314 2.64 6.49 -11.05
N THR A 315 2.92 6.67 -12.35
CA THR A 315 1.89 7.11 -13.31
C THR A 315 0.88 6.00 -13.56
N LEU A 316 -0.41 6.31 -13.46
CA LEU A 316 -1.49 5.41 -13.84
C LEU A 316 -2.01 5.82 -15.23
N ALA A 317 -2.08 4.86 -16.16
CA ALA A 317 -2.47 5.11 -17.55
C ALA A 317 -1.73 6.28 -18.23
N GLY A 318 -0.44 6.47 -17.89
CA GLY A 318 0.41 7.54 -18.45
C GLY A 318 0.16 8.94 -17.86
N ARG A 319 -0.66 9.07 -16.82
CA ARG A 319 -0.93 10.34 -16.13
C ARG A 319 -0.41 10.30 -14.70
N LEU A 320 0.26 11.37 -14.29
CA LEU A 320 0.57 11.64 -12.88
C LEU A 320 -0.53 12.55 -12.33
N ILE A 321 -1.27 12.11 -11.32
CA ILE A 321 -2.26 12.95 -10.65
C ILE A 321 -1.54 13.80 -9.62
N LYS A 322 -1.63 15.13 -9.77
CA LYS A 322 -0.97 16.09 -8.89
C LYS A 322 -1.49 15.96 -7.45
N GLU A 323 -2.77 15.61 -7.32
CA GLU A 323 -3.50 15.41 -6.08
C GLU A 323 -3.01 14.19 -5.31
N CYS A 324 -2.29 13.24 -5.94
CA CYS A 324 -1.63 12.16 -5.21
C CYS A 324 -0.52 12.65 -4.27
N ALA A 325 0.01 13.85 -4.49
CA ALA A 325 0.95 14.48 -3.57
C ALA A 325 0.30 14.89 -2.24
N ALA A 326 -1.03 15.02 -2.19
CA ALA A 326 -1.76 15.32 -0.96
C ALA A 326 -1.96 14.09 -0.06
N ILE A 327 -1.81 12.88 -0.62
CA ILE A 327 -1.93 11.64 0.15
C ILE A 327 -0.70 11.50 1.04
N LYS A 328 -0.94 11.43 2.35
CA LYS A 328 0.11 11.19 3.33
C LYS A 328 0.43 9.71 3.35
N ILE A 329 1.66 9.36 2.99
CA ILE A 329 2.17 7.99 3.08
C ILE A 329 3.04 7.86 4.31
N GLU A 330 2.73 6.91 5.18
CA GLU A 330 3.53 6.53 6.33
C GLU A 330 4.13 5.14 6.08
N LYS A 331 5.45 5.02 6.22
CA LYS A 331 6.18 3.76 5.99
C LYS A 331 6.86 3.32 7.27
N SER A 332 6.75 2.04 7.60
CA SER A 332 7.65 1.35 8.52
C SER A 332 8.30 0.14 7.83
N ASP A 333 9.13 -0.60 8.56
CA ASP A 333 9.80 -1.79 8.04
C ASP A 333 8.83 -2.90 7.62
N THR A 334 7.62 -2.93 8.18
CA THR A 334 6.65 -4.03 8.00
C THR A 334 5.29 -3.59 7.47
N GLN A 335 5.08 -2.29 7.25
CA GLN A 335 3.82 -1.76 6.74
C GLN A 335 3.99 -0.46 5.96
N VAL A 336 3.08 -0.23 5.04
CA VAL A 336 2.88 1.06 4.38
C VAL A 336 1.43 1.49 4.58
N ALA A 337 1.19 2.67 5.13
CA ALA A 337 -0.13 3.24 5.28
C ALA A 337 -0.29 4.44 4.35
N ALA A 338 -1.38 4.48 3.60
CA ALA A 338 -1.79 5.63 2.80
C ALA A 338 -3.01 6.27 3.44
N MET A 339 -2.91 7.54 3.84
CA MET A 339 -4.00 8.29 4.46
C MET A 339 -4.38 9.51 3.63
N PHE A 340 -5.68 9.73 3.47
CA PHE A 340 -6.25 10.81 2.66
C PHE A 340 -7.58 11.29 3.24
N SER A 341 -7.95 12.55 2.99
CA SER A 341 -9.28 13.05 3.35
C SER A 341 -10.34 12.61 2.33
N CYS A 342 -11.61 12.58 2.72
CA CYS A 342 -12.68 12.29 1.76
C CYS A 342 -12.72 13.33 0.62
N ALA A 343 -12.38 14.59 0.88
CA ALA A 343 -12.25 15.61 -0.16
C ALA A 343 -11.15 15.25 -1.18
N ASP A 344 -9.98 14.80 -0.71
CA ASP A 344 -8.89 14.37 -1.58
C ASP A 344 -9.33 13.18 -2.45
N TYR A 345 -10.00 12.19 -1.84
CA TYR A 345 -10.53 11.03 -2.57
C TYR A 345 -11.49 11.44 -3.69
N PHE A 346 -12.45 12.33 -3.41
CA PHE A 346 -13.41 12.77 -4.43
C PHE A 346 -12.76 13.65 -5.50
N ALA A 347 -11.80 14.51 -5.13
CA ALA A 347 -11.03 15.29 -6.09
C ALA A 347 -10.25 14.39 -7.06
N ILE A 348 -9.61 13.34 -6.53
CA ILE A 348 -8.90 12.33 -7.33
C ILE A 348 -9.87 11.56 -8.24
N LYS A 349 -11.03 11.16 -7.72
CA LYS A 349 -12.07 10.44 -8.47
C LYS A 349 -12.62 11.27 -9.64
N ASP A 350 -12.89 12.56 -9.41
CA ASP A 350 -13.49 13.46 -10.40
C ASP A 350 -12.55 13.76 -11.59
N GLN A 351 -11.24 13.49 -11.45
CA GLN A 351 -10.29 13.52 -12.57
C GLN A 351 -10.34 12.28 -13.48
N GLY A 352 -11.29 11.37 -13.24
CA GLY A 352 -11.55 10.23 -14.11
C GLY A 352 -10.69 9.00 -13.83
N MET A 353 -10.06 8.90 -12.66
CA MET A 353 -9.32 7.71 -12.23
C MET A 353 -9.97 7.12 -10.97
N GLU A 354 -10.72 6.02 -11.15
CA GLU A 354 -11.51 5.37 -10.10
C GLU A 354 -10.65 4.74 -8.96
N ALA A 355 -9.34 4.60 -9.19
CA ALA A 355 -8.30 4.20 -8.24
C ALA A 355 -7.09 5.11 -8.44
N GLY A 356 -7.21 6.37 -8.02
CA GLY A 356 -6.42 7.45 -8.63
C GLY A 356 -5.02 7.70 -8.10
N CYS A 357 -4.42 6.84 -7.26
CA CYS A 357 -3.01 6.98 -6.90
C CYS A 357 -2.31 5.64 -6.81
N ALA A 358 -1.08 5.60 -7.33
CA ALA A 358 -0.21 4.44 -7.23
C ALA A 358 1.20 4.88 -6.86
N TRP A 359 1.89 3.97 -6.20
CA TRP A 359 3.26 4.13 -5.77
C TRP A 359 4.04 2.85 -5.99
N GLU A 360 5.34 2.99 -5.93
CA GLU A 360 6.32 1.93 -6.10
C GLU A 360 7.27 1.98 -4.91
N LEU A 361 7.40 0.84 -4.23
CA LEU A 361 8.30 0.67 -3.10
C LEU A 361 9.47 -0.24 -3.51
N PRO A 362 10.69 0.29 -3.65
CA PRO A 362 11.86 -0.54 -3.89
C PRO A 362 12.15 -1.44 -2.67
N ILE A 363 12.35 -2.74 -2.87
CA ILE A 363 12.74 -3.70 -1.85
C ILE A 363 14.04 -4.37 -2.28
N ALA A 364 15.09 -4.23 -1.49
CA ALA A 364 16.41 -4.81 -1.77
C ALA A 364 16.81 -5.83 -0.70
N HIS A 365 17.50 -6.89 -1.13
CA HIS A 365 18.06 -7.87 -0.20
C HIS A 365 19.16 -7.21 0.64
N LYS A 366 19.16 -7.45 1.95
CA LYS A 366 20.04 -6.76 2.89
C LYS A 366 21.54 -7.03 2.64
N THR A 367 21.87 -8.24 2.20
CA THR A 367 23.27 -8.66 1.93
C THR A 367 23.62 -8.71 0.44
N ASP A 368 22.66 -8.44 -0.45
CA ASP A 368 22.90 -8.34 -1.90
C ASP A 368 22.02 -7.24 -2.51
N PRO A 369 22.47 -5.98 -2.48
CA PRO A 369 21.69 -4.85 -3.00
C PRO A 369 21.37 -4.94 -4.49
N GLU A 370 22.05 -5.81 -5.25
CA GLU A 370 21.74 -6.04 -6.67
C GLU A 370 20.51 -6.93 -6.87
N ASN A 371 20.14 -7.73 -5.86
CA ASN A 371 18.88 -8.46 -5.81
C ASN A 371 17.79 -7.58 -5.17
N PHE A 372 17.12 -6.79 -6.00
CA PHE A 372 16.02 -5.94 -5.57
C PHE A 372 14.87 -5.97 -6.58
N PHE A 373 13.66 -5.75 -6.10
CA PHE A 373 12.49 -5.61 -6.95
C PHE A 373 11.65 -4.41 -6.46
N THR A 374 10.60 -4.07 -7.19
CA THR A 374 9.73 -2.94 -6.83
C THR A 374 8.32 -3.44 -6.58
N LEU A 375 7.80 -3.20 -5.38
CA LEU A 375 6.43 -3.53 -5.00
C LEU A 375 5.47 -2.41 -5.45
N PRO A 376 4.48 -2.71 -6.30
CA PRO A 376 3.44 -1.75 -6.62
C PRO A 376 2.43 -1.63 -5.47
N LEU A 377 2.04 -0.40 -5.15
CA LEU A 377 1.03 -0.06 -4.16
C LEU A 377 -0.02 0.80 -4.86
N ILE A 378 -1.30 0.46 -4.74
CA ILE A 378 -2.39 1.20 -5.40
C ILE A 378 -3.40 1.57 -4.34
N MET A 379 -3.84 2.83 -4.34
CA MET A 379 -4.95 3.28 -3.52
C MET A 379 -6.22 2.52 -3.94
N GLU A 380 -6.76 1.73 -3.03
CA GLU A 380 -7.99 0.97 -3.31
C GLU A 380 -9.19 1.90 -3.48
N LYS A 381 -10.14 1.44 -4.30
CA LYS A 381 -11.40 2.15 -4.51
C LYS A 381 -12.25 2.02 -3.26
N LEU A 382 -12.56 3.16 -2.63
CA LEU A 382 -13.55 3.19 -1.56
C LEU A 382 -14.95 2.83 -2.09
N ASN A 383 -15.69 2.03 -1.32
CA ASN A 383 -17.09 1.75 -1.58
C ASN A 383 -17.97 2.93 -1.15
N VAL A 384 -17.97 3.99 -1.96
CA VAL A 384 -18.74 5.21 -1.67
C VAL A 384 -20.22 5.03 -1.98
N ARG A 385 -21.06 5.24 -0.96
CA ARG A 385 -22.52 5.34 -1.11
C ARG A 385 -22.95 6.79 -1.31
N THR A 386 -23.99 7.01 -2.10
CA THR A 386 -24.69 8.30 -2.19
C THR A 386 -25.98 8.22 -1.38
N ARG A 387 -26.17 9.15 -0.45
CA ARG A 387 -27.35 9.23 0.42
C ARG A 387 -28.26 10.38 -0.03
N ASP A 388 -29.56 10.24 0.17
CA ASP A 388 -30.53 11.32 -0.09
C ASP A 388 -30.52 12.32 1.07
N GLY A 389 -30.01 13.53 0.81
CA GLY A 389 -29.98 14.65 1.77
C GLY A 389 -31.36 15.21 2.09
N GLY A 390 -32.40 14.84 1.33
CA GLY A 390 -33.80 15.10 1.64
C GLY A 390 -34.39 14.14 2.69
N ARG A 391 -33.71 13.03 3.01
CA ARG A 391 -34.17 11.99 3.94
C ARG A 391 -33.10 11.63 4.99
N VAL A 392 -32.65 12.63 5.73
CA VAL A 392 -31.65 12.51 6.81
C VAL A 392 -32.10 11.59 7.96
N LEU A 393 -33.40 11.28 8.07
CA LEU A 393 -34.00 10.67 9.26
C LEU A 393 -34.73 9.33 9.00
N ASP A 394 -34.43 8.62 7.90
CA ASP A 394 -34.94 7.24 7.78
C ASP A 394 -34.19 6.31 8.75
N GLN A 395 -34.93 5.36 9.35
CA GLN A 395 -34.45 4.44 10.39
C GLN A 395 -33.29 3.52 9.95
N SER A 396 -32.93 3.54 8.66
CA SER A 396 -31.83 2.77 8.08
C SER A 396 -30.56 3.59 7.83
N SER A 397 -30.65 4.93 7.92
CA SER A 397 -29.55 5.84 7.64
C SER A 397 -28.81 6.25 8.94
N LEU A 398 -27.52 5.92 9.01
CA LEU A 398 -26.60 6.47 10.01
C LEU A 398 -26.65 8.01 9.95
N SER A 399 -26.98 8.63 11.08
CA SER A 399 -27.04 10.07 11.37
C SER A 399 -26.21 10.93 10.41
N VAL A 400 -26.87 11.80 9.63
CA VAL A 400 -26.25 12.73 8.65
C VAL A 400 -25.92 14.07 9.33
N ILE A 401 -25.56 14.04 10.62
CA ILE A 401 -25.08 15.21 11.36
C ILE A 401 -23.57 15.34 11.12
N PRO A 402 -23.07 16.49 10.65
CA PRO A 402 -21.64 16.71 10.49
C PRO A 402 -20.92 16.50 11.81
N LEU A 403 -19.95 15.60 11.84
CA LEU A 403 -19.17 15.34 13.04
C LEU A 403 -18.24 16.53 13.30
N SER A 404 -18.38 17.16 14.46
CA SER A 404 -17.50 18.27 14.83
C SER A 404 -16.17 17.76 15.39
N GLY A 405 -15.05 18.37 14.96
CA GLY A 405 -13.71 18.07 15.47
C GLY A 405 -13.40 18.67 16.85
N ILE A 406 -14.38 19.33 17.49
CA ILE A 406 -14.22 19.92 18.84
C ILE A 406 -15.21 19.33 19.85
N ASN A 407 -15.82 18.18 19.54
CA ASN A 407 -16.78 17.54 20.41
C ASN A 407 -16.06 16.82 21.57
N ASP A 408 -16.09 17.43 22.76
CA ASP A 408 -15.33 16.96 23.92
C ASP A 408 -15.74 15.56 24.44
N ILE A 409 -16.95 15.06 24.13
CA ILE A 409 -17.31 13.68 24.43
C ILE A 409 -16.52 12.72 23.54
N ARG A 410 -16.51 12.97 22.22
CA ARG A 410 -15.78 12.17 21.23
C ARG A 410 -14.28 12.18 21.46
N ASP A 411 -13.73 13.34 21.84
CA ASP A 411 -12.32 13.51 22.17
C ASP A 411 -11.93 12.84 23.50
N GLY A 412 -12.87 12.23 24.23
CA GLY A 412 -12.61 11.59 25.52
C GLY A 412 -12.29 12.58 26.65
N LYS A 413 -12.60 13.87 26.49
CA LYS A 413 -12.35 14.90 27.52
C LYS A 413 -13.46 14.99 28.57
N VAL A 414 -14.64 14.45 28.25
CA VAL A 414 -15.77 14.30 29.18
C VAL A 414 -15.84 12.86 29.63
N ASN A 415 -15.79 12.64 30.94
CA ASN A 415 -16.05 11.34 31.54
C ASN A 415 -17.55 11.03 31.51
N LEU A 416 -17.94 9.97 30.78
CA LEU A 416 -19.32 9.50 30.73
C LEU A 416 -19.52 8.38 31.76
N SER A 417 -20.37 8.63 32.76
CA SER A 417 -20.66 7.68 33.84
C SER A 417 -22.08 7.15 33.75
N ALA A 418 -22.26 5.84 33.95
CA ALA A 418 -23.57 5.16 33.94
C ALA A 418 -24.40 5.30 32.64
N LEU A 419 -23.76 5.72 31.54
CA LEU A 419 -24.34 5.80 30.20
C LEU A 419 -23.91 4.57 29.37
N SER A 420 -24.83 3.97 28.63
CA SER A 420 -24.46 2.97 27.62
C SER A 420 -23.79 3.63 26.41
N LYS A 421 -23.09 2.82 25.61
CA LYS A 421 -22.46 3.29 24.36
C LYS A 421 -23.47 3.94 23.40
N GLY A 422 -24.70 3.43 23.35
CA GLY A 422 -25.75 4.01 22.52
C GLY A 422 -26.22 5.36 23.04
N GLN A 423 -26.38 5.53 24.36
CA GLN A 423 -26.73 6.81 24.96
C GLN A 423 -25.61 7.84 24.79
N ALA A 424 -24.35 7.44 24.97
CA ALA A 424 -23.19 8.28 24.71
C ALA A 424 -23.22 8.84 23.28
N GLN A 425 -23.47 8.00 22.28
CA GLN A 425 -23.58 8.42 20.89
C GLN A 425 -24.72 9.43 20.66
N LEU A 426 -25.89 9.23 21.29
CA LEU A 426 -27.00 10.18 21.15
C LEU A 426 -26.67 11.55 21.74
N LEU A 427 -25.84 11.62 22.79
CA LEU A 427 -25.33 12.88 23.33
C LEU A 427 -24.33 13.52 22.40
N GLU A 428 -23.39 12.76 21.84
CA GLU A 428 -22.44 13.25 20.84
C GLU A 428 -23.16 13.91 19.66
N ASP A 429 -24.17 13.23 19.11
CA ASP A 429 -25.01 13.73 18.02
C ASP A 429 -25.70 15.06 18.40
N GLY A 430 -26.22 15.16 19.62
CA GLY A 430 -26.84 16.38 20.15
C GLY A 430 -25.86 17.55 20.28
N LEU A 431 -24.63 17.28 20.71
CA LEU A 431 -23.56 18.29 20.79
C LEU A 431 -23.10 18.73 19.41
N ASP A 432 -22.98 17.82 18.44
CA ASP A 432 -22.63 18.18 17.06
C ASP A 432 -23.70 19.09 16.43
N ILE A 433 -24.99 18.85 16.72
CA ILE A 433 -26.07 19.75 16.29
C ILE A 433 -25.91 21.13 16.93
N TRP A 434 -25.65 21.21 18.24
CA TRP A 434 -25.42 22.48 18.91
C TRP A 434 -24.24 23.23 18.28
N ILE A 435 -23.10 22.57 18.11
CA ILE A 435 -21.90 23.16 17.51
C ILE A 435 -22.17 23.67 16.09
N ALA A 436 -22.90 22.89 15.28
CA ALA A 436 -23.25 23.28 13.92
C ALA A 436 -24.23 24.46 13.85
N VAL A 437 -25.08 24.63 14.87
CA VAL A 437 -26.05 25.74 14.95
C VAL A 437 -25.40 27.02 15.51
N ASP A 438 -24.61 26.90 16.57
CA ASP A 438 -23.93 28.02 17.23
C ASP A 438 -22.67 27.55 17.99
N GLU A 439 -21.57 27.39 17.26
CA GLU A 439 -20.27 27.00 17.82
C GLU A 439 -19.80 27.96 18.94
N LYS A 440 -20.14 29.25 18.85
CA LYS A 440 -19.67 30.25 19.82
C LYS A 440 -20.24 29.95 21.21
N SER A 441 -21.55 29.70 21.33
CA SER A 441 -22.13 29.37 22.63
C SER A 441 -21.62 28.04 23.19
N TYR A 442 -21.35 27.05 22.33
CA TYR A 442 -20.69 25.81 22.75
C TYR A 442 -19.31 26.08 23.37
N ARG A 443 -18.49 26.88 22.70
CA ARG A 443 -17.15 27.25 23.20
C ARG A 443 -17.19 28.00 24.52
N ASP A 444 -18.12 28.95 24.64
CA ASP A 444 -18.22 29.80 25.81
C ASP A 444 -18.73 29.03 27.05
N ASN A 445 -19.59 28.01 26.86
CA ASN A 445 -20.33 27.42 27.97
C ASN A 445 -19.99 25.95 28.26
N PHE A 446 -19.61 25.16 27.25
CA PHE A 446 -19.37 23.72 27.39
C PHE A 446 -17.91 23.32 27.18
N TYR A 447 -17.30 23.79 26.09
CA TYR A 447 -15.96 23.36 25.65
C TYR A 447 -14.90 23.54 26.75
N ASN A 448 -14.16 22.49 27.05
CA ASN A 448 -13.17 22.37 28.12
C ASN A 448 -13.69 22.70 29.53
N HIS A 449 -14.98 22.97 29.71
CA HIS A 449 -15.59 23.31 30.99
C HIS A 449 -16.25 22.10 31.63
N ILE A 450 -17.14 21.41 30.91
CA ILE A 450 -17.79 20.19 31.42
C ILE A 450 -16.78 19.04 31.41
N LYS A 451 -16.65 18.35 32.55
CA LYS A 451 -15.74 17.22 32.74
C LYS A 451 -16.45 15.90 32.96
N THR A 452 -17.68 15.93 33.45
CA THR A 452 -18.45 14.70 33.71
C THR A 452 -19.89 14.84 33.23
N ILE A 453 -20.37 13.81 32.53
CA ILE A 453 -21.81 13.60 32.32
C ILE A 453 -22.18 12.25 32.92
N SER A 454 -23.12 12.24 33.85
CA SER A 454 -23.67 11.02 34.43
C SER A 454 -25.09 10.76 33.96
N TRP A 455 -25.55 9.52 34.12
CA TRP A 455 -26.95 9.13 33.97
C TRP A 455 -27.49 8.55 35.27
N ASP A 456 -28.65 9.02 35.74
CA ASP A 456 -29.33 8.48 36.93
C ASP A 456 -30.73 7.91 36.65
N GLY A 457 -31.31 8.20 35.48
CA GLY A 457 -32.63 7.72 35.08
C GLY A 457 -33.79 8.18 35.96
N ALA A 458 -33.58 9.18 36.83
CA ALA A 458 -34.51 9.53 37.89
C ALA A 458 -35.72 10.36 37.41
N CYS A 459 -35.71 10.86 36.18
CA CYS A 459 -36.75 11.75 35.65
C CYS A 459 -37.11 11.41 34.20
N THR A 460 -38.31 11.76 33.73
CA THR A 460 -38.73 11.35 32.38
C THR A 460 -38.24 12.31 31.26
N TYR A 461 -37.98 13.59 31.56
CA TYR A 461 -37.82 14.62 30.51
C TYR A 461 -36.73 15.69 30.76
N GLY A 462 -35.74 15.42 31.61
CA GLY A 462 -34.75 16.43 31.99
C GLY A 462 -33.30 15.97 32.10
N ALA A 463 -32.48 16.95 32.42
CA ALA A 463 -31.14 16.85 32.97
C ALA A 463 -31.07 17.90 34.09
N TYR A 464 -30.00 17.90 34.88
CA TYR A 464 -29.76 18.91 35.90
C TYR A 464 -28.26 19.08 36.13
N ALA A 465 -27.85 20.26 36.58
CA ALA A 465 -26.50 20.53 37.03
C ALA A 465 -26.49 21.35 38.31
N GLN A 466 -25.43 21.19 39.11
CA GLN A 466 -25.21 22.04 40.28
C GLN A 466 -24.52 23.34 39.89
N TYR A 467 -24.84 24.43 40.60
CA TYR A 467 -24.21 25.73 40.37
C TYR A 467 -22.69 25.66 40.58
N GLY A 468 -21.93 26.09 39.57
CA GLY A 468 -20.47 26.14 39.64
C GLY A 468 -19.78 24.78 39.53
N SER A 469 -20.52 23.70 39.23
CA SER A 469 -19.91 22.38 38.97
C SER A 469 -19.28 22.31 37.58
N ASP A 470 -18.61 21.21 37.28
CA ASP A 470 -18.21 20.80 35.93
C ASP A 470 -18.97 19.55 35.47
N MET A 471 -20.11 19.27 36.11
CA MET A 471 -20.85 18.02 35.98
C MET A 471 -22.32 18.28 35.63
N ILE A 472 -22.81 17.55 34.64
CA ILE A 472 -24.22 17.46 34.26
C ILE A 472 -24.70 16.05 34.58
N THR A 473 -25.84 15.92 35.26
CA THR A 473 -26.52 14.64 35.43
C THR A 473 -27.74 14.57 34.53
N TRP A 474 -27.79 13.54 33.70
CA TRP A 474 -28.89 13.29 32.79
C TRP A 474 -29.88 12.31 33.40
N CYS A 475 -31.17 12.64 33.36
CA CYS A 475 -32.18 11.82 34.02
C CYS A 475 -33.25 11.27 33.06
N GLY A 476 -33.50 11.90 31.90
CA GLY A 476 -34.38 11.36 30.83
C GLY A 476 -34.62 12.25 29.61
N GLY A 477 -34.19 13.50 29.65
CA GLY A 477 -34.43 14.49 28.59
C GLY A 477 -33.83 14.12 27.24
N GLY A 478 -34.43 14.61 26.15
CA GLY A 478 -33.99 14.30 24.79
C GLY A 478 -34.18 12.83 24.38
N GLY A 479 -34.98 12.06 25.12
CA GLY A 479 -35.16 10.63 24.86
C GLY A 479 -33.84 9.87 25.01
N LEU A 480 -33.05 10.18 26.03
CA LEU A 480 -31.80 9.47 26.32
C LEU A 480 -32.03 8.13 27.04
N THR A 481 -33.04 7.37 26.60
CA THR A 481 -33.38 6.06 27.18
C THR A 481 -32.84 4.93 26.31
N GLU A 482 -32.68 3.74 26.90
CA GLU A 482 -32.22 2.55 26.17
C GLU A 482 -33.10 2.18 24.96
N GLN A 483 -34.40 2.46 25.02
CA GLN A 483 -35.31 2.24 23.90
C GLN A 483 -34.90 3.06 22.66
N TYR A 484 -34.47 4.31 22.85
CA TYR A 484 -34.06 5.19 21.77
C TYR A 484 -32.60 4.95 21.35
N ALA A 485 -31.73 4.61 22.30
CA ALA A 485 -30.34 4.24 22.06
C ALA A 485 -30.20 2.95 21.22
N SER A 486 -30.99 1.92 21.54
CA SER A 486 -30.96 0.62 20.85
C SER A 486 -31.57 0.64 19.44
N ARG A 487 -32.55 1.51 19.19
CA ARG A 487 -33.26 1.60 17.90
C ARG A 487 -32.75 2.73 17.00
N ARG A 488 -31.75 3.51 17.45
CA ARG A 488 -31.28 4.75 16.80
C ARG A 488 -32.46 5.62 16.32
N PHE A 489 -33.44 5.79 17.20
CA PHE A 489 -34.62 6.57 16.84
C PHE A 489 -34.22 8.05 16.71
N GLN A 490 -34.35 8.57 15.50
CA GLN A 490 -33.92 9.92 15.14
C GLN A 490 -35.14 10.83 15.03
N ASP A 491 -35.83 11.05 16.16
CA ASP A 491 -36.87 12.10 16.21
C ASP A 491 -36.19 13.48 16.18
N PRO A 492 -36.50 14.32 15.18
CA PRO A 492 -35.85 15.61 15.02
C PRO A 492 -36.01 16.53 16.24
N ASN A 493 -37.13 16.45 16.97
CA ASN A 493 -37.31 17.21 18.21
C ASN A 493 -36.37 16.68 19.29
N LEU A 494 -36.31 15.36 19.50
CA LEU A 494 -35.47 14.79 20.55
C LEU A 494 -33.98 15.06 20.31
N MET A 495 -33.54 15.01 19.05
CA MET A 495 -32.16 15.28 18.66
C MET A 495 -31.77 16.73 18.95
N PHE A 496 -32.56 17.69 18.49
CA PHE A 496 -32.28 19.10 18.75
C PHE A 496 -32.42 19.45 20.24
N TYR A 497 -33.37 18.82 20.93
CA TYR A 497 -33.57 19.01 22.37
C TYR A 497 -32.37 18.55 23.20
N ARG A 498 -31.63 17.51 22.80
CA ARG A 498 -30.39 17.10 23.51
C ARG A 498 -29.35 18.21 23.52
N GLY A 499 -29.10 18.85 22.37
CA GLY A 499 -28.15 19.96 22.28
C GLY A 499 -28.60 21.17 23.10
N MET A 500 -29.89 21.51 23.04
CA MET A 500 -30.48 22.59 23.82
C MET A 500 -30.41 22.34 25.32
N LEU A 501 -30.72 21.12 25.77
CA LEU A 501 -30.66 20.73 27.17
C LEU A 501 -29.21 20.71 27.68
N ALA A 502 -28.26 20.24 26.88
CA ALA A 502 -26.84 20.35 27.23
C ALA A 502 -26.40 21.81 27.40
N TYR A 503 -26.89 22.71 26.54
CA TYR A 503 -26.62 24.14 26.69
C TYR A 503 -27.27 24.70 27.98
N HIS A 504 -28.55 24.40 28.22
CA HIS A 504 -29.24 24.80 29.44
C HIS A 504 -28.46 24.39 30.70
N GLU A 505 -28.10 23.12 30.83
CA GLU A 505 -27.39 22.65 32.01
C GLU A 505 -25.97 23.22 32.13
N SER A 506 -25.29 23.48 31.00
CA SER A 506 -24.01 24.16 31.04
C SER A 506 -24.12 25.60 31.59
N LEU A 507 -25.25 26.28 31.43
CA LEU A 507 -25.47 27.60 32.02
C LEU A 507 -25.63 27.50 33.56
N HIS A 508 -26.29 26.47 34.08
CA HIS A 508 -26.33 26.18 35.52
C HIS A 508 -24.91 25.97 36.07
N THR A 509 -24.07 25.20 35.38
CA THR A 509 -22.66 25.03 35.78
C THR A 509 -21.86 26.34 35.79
N ARG A 510 -22.32 27.36 35.07
CA ARG A 510 -21.76 28.73 35.05
C ARG A 510 -22.45 29.68 36.04
N ASN A 511 -23.16 29.14 37.04
CA ASN A 511 -23.91 29.88 38.06
C ASN A 511 -25.06 30.73 37.49
N ARG A 512 -25.58 30.42 36.31
CA ARG A 512 -26.82 31.03 35.80
C ARG A 512 -28.00 30.28 36.37
N LYS A 513 -28.97 31.02 36.91
CA LYS A 513 -30.24 30.46 37.42
C LYS A 513 -31.31 30.51 36.34
N HIS A 514 -32.43 29.83 36.59
CA HIS A 514 -33.65 30.07 35.81
C HIS A 514 -34.05 31.55 35.89
N ASP A 515 -34.50 32.10 34.77
CA ASP A 515 -34.83 33.52 34.67
C ASP A 515 -35.93 33.98 35.65
N VAL A 516 -36.80 33.07 36.09
CA VAL A 516 -37.80 33.33 37.14
C VAL A 516 -37.20 33.40 38.55
N GLU A 517 -36.11 32.66 38.79
CA GLU A 517 -35.46 32.57 40.10
C GLU A 517 -34.56 33.78 40.39
N ASP A 518 -34.01 34.41 39.34
CA ASP A 518 -33.20 35.62 39.46
C ASP A 518 -33.74 36.76 38.60
N LYS A 519 -34.50 37.64 39.25
CA LYS A 519 -35.11 38.79 38.59
C LYS A 519 -34.11 39.89 38.22
N THR A 520 -32.83 39.78 38.61
CA THR A 520 -31.80 40.75 38.22
C THR A 520 -31.31 40.53 36.78
N TYR A 521 -31.49 39.32 36.23
CA TYR A 521 -31.17 39.06 34.84
C TYR A 521 -32.05 39.89 33.90
N GLN A 522 -31.45 40.31 32.78
CA GLN A 522 -32.22 40.71 31.62
C GLN A 522 -33.09 39.52 31.18
N PRO A 523 -34.32 39.74 30.70
CA PRO A 523 -35.15 38.66 30.20
C PRO A 523 -34.42 37.82 29.13
N CYS A 524 -34.36 36.51 29.34
CA CYS A 524 -33.66 35.48 28.59
C CYS A 524 -32.12 35.45 28.76
N ALA A 525 -31.58 36.10 29.77
CA ALA A 525 -30.14 36.08 30.06
C ALA A 525 -29.74 35.04 31.12
N GLY A 526 -30.70 34.43 31.81
CA GLY A 526 -30.48 33.24 32.64
C GLY A 526 -30.32 31.98 31.79
N THR A 527 -30.82 30.86 32.28
CA THR A 527 -30.79 29.59 31.53
C THR A 527 -31.72 29.57 30.32
N ALA A 528 -32.71 30.48 30.22
CA ALA A 528 -33.53 30.63 29.02
C ALA A 528 -32.72 31.06 27.79
N ASN A 529 -31.47 31.50 27.96
CA ASN A 529 -30.55 31.77 26.86
C ASN A 529 -30.31 30.55 25.97
N ALA A 530 -30.49 29.32 26.48
CA ALA A 530 -30.41 28.11 25.66
C ALA A 530 -31.40 28.12 24.47
N ALA A 531 -32.52 28.84 24.60
CA ALA A 531 -33.52 29.00 23.55
C ALA A 531 -33.00 29.74 22.30
N ILE A 532 -31.86 30.45 22.40
CA ILE A 532 -31.23 31.12 21.25
C ILE A 532 -30.88 30.14 20.14
N LEU A 533 -30.59 28.87 20.47
CA LEU A 533 -30.31 27.83 19.48
C LEU A 533 -31.48 27.64 18.50
N SER A 534 -32.72 27.74 18.98
CA SER A 534 -33.89 27.64 18.10
C SER A 534 -33.93 28.76 17.08
N THR A 535 -33.51 29.96 17.49
CA THR A 535 -33.42 31.14 16.62
C THR A 535 -32.34 30.95 15.56
N TYR A 536 -31.14 30.52 15.96
CA TYR A 536 -30.05 30.25 15.02
C TYR A 536 -30.36 29.08 14.09
N LEU A 537 -30.97 28.01 14.59
CA LEU A 537 -31.39 26.88 13.76
C LEU A 537 -32.32 27.33 12.62
N LEU A 538 -33.27 28.22 12.93
CA LEU A 538 -34.25 28.70 11.96
C LEU A 538 -33.63 29.67 10.94
N LYS A 539 -32.79 30.59 11.42
CA LYS A 539 -32.29 31.73 10.65
C LYS A 539 -30.95 31.54 9.98
N THR A 540 -29.99 30.93 10.67
CA THR A 540 -28.58 30.92 10.24
C THR A 540 -28.10 29.53 9.87
N CYS A 541 -28.74 28.47 10.38
CA CYS A 541 -28.33 27.12 10.01
C CYS A 541 -28.73 26.75 8.57
N ASN A 542 -27.71 26.59 7.74
CA ASN A 542 -27.83 26.25 6.32
C ASN A 542 -27.43 24.80 6.01
N PHE A 543 -27.06 24.00 7.02
CA PHE A 543 -26.80 22.58 6.84
C PHE A 543 -28.07 21.84 6.41
N ASP A 544 -27.90 20.75 5.65
CA ASP A 544 -29.03 20.02 5.10
C ASP A 544 -29.91 19.38 6.19
N PHE A 545 -29.31 18.87 7.27
CA PHE A 545 -30.06 18.34 8.42
C PHE A 545 -30.89 19.42 9.13
N CYS A 546 -30.45 20.68 9.13
CA CYS A 546 -31.17 21.77 9.78
C CYS A 546 -32.55 22.02 9.15
N LYS A 547 -32.73 21.76 7.84
CA LYS A 547 -34.05 21.83 7.20
C LYS A 547 -35.07 20.91 7.88
N GLN A 548 -34.63 19.73 8.33
CA GLN A 548 -35.50 18.74 8.99
C GLN A 548 -35.72 19.05 10.48
N LEU A 549 -34.80 19.77 11.12
CA LEU A 549 -34.93 20.22 12.51
C LEU A 549 -35.75 21.52 12.65
N LYS A 550 -35.85 22.34 11.59
CA LYS A 550 -36.59 23.62 11.62
C LYS A 550 -38.03 23.51 12.15
N PRO A 551 -38.83 22.48 11.82
CA PRO A 551 -40.16 22.30 12.42
C PRO A 551 -40.15 22.17 13.96
N ALA A 552 -39.06 21.65 14.55
CA ALA A 552 -38.90 21.49 15.99
C ALA A 552 -38.53 22.80 16.71
N ALA A 553 -37.90 23.74 16.00
CA ALA A 553 -37.30 24.94 16.58
C ALA A 553 -38.30 25.79 17.38
N VAL A 554 -39.48 26.08 16.80
CA VAL A 554 -40.50 26.90 17.46
C VAL A 554 -41.07 26.20 18.69
N THR A 555 -41.35 24.89 18.59
CA THR A 555 -41.90 24.10 19.70
C THR A 555 -40.92 24.06 20.88
N LEU A 556 -39.64 23.79 20.60
CA LEU A 556 -38.63 23.67 21.65
C LEU A 556 -38.26 25.03 22.25
N TYR A 557 -38.22 26.09 21.45
CA TYR A 557 -38.14 27.46 21.97
C TYR A 557 -39.26 27.75 22.99
N LYS A 558 -40.49 27.39 22.64
CA LYS A 558 -41.65 27.63 23.51
C LYS A 558 -41.57 26.83 24.81
N ASN A 559 -41.18 25.56 24.72
CA ASN A 559 -41.00 24.70 25.89
C ASN A 559 -39.93 25.24 26.83
N GLU A 560 -38.79 25.66 26.28
CA GLU A 560 -37.67 26.22 27.03
C GLU A 560 -38.08 27.50 27.76
N LEU A 561 -38.75 28.43 27.08
CA LEU A 561 -39.22 29.65 27.74
C LEU A 561 -40.30 29.38 28.79
N ASN A 562 -41.23 28.46 28.53
CA ASN A 562 -42.25 28.10 29.53
C ASN A 562 -41.63 27.50 30.78
N TYR A 563 -40.60 26.68 30.62
CA TYR A 563 -39.90 26.07 31.74
C TYR A 563 -39.20 27.13 32.61
N ASN A 564 -38.41 28.01 31.97
CA ASN A 564 -37.63 29.04 32.68
C ASN A 564 -38.48 30.15 33.31
N TYR A 565 -39.69 30.40 32.80
CA TYR A 565 -40.64 31.40 33.30
C TYR A 565 -41.87 30.81 33.95
N ASN A 566 -41.85 29.52 34.34
CA ASN A 566 -43.01 28.88 34.92
C ASN A 566 -43.48 29.61 36.19
N GLY A 567 -44.75 30.00 36.24
CA GLY A 567 -45.31 30.77 37.35
C GLY A 567 -44.97 32.27 37.37
N ASP A 568 -44.22 32.78 36.38
CA ASP A 568 -43.95 34.22 36.25
C ASP A 568 -45.13 34.96 35.60
N THR A 569 -45.88 35.71 36.40
CA THR A 569 -47.02 36.53 35.95
C THR A 569 -46.64 37.96 35.57
N THR A 570 -45.35 38.33 35.66
CA THR A 570 -44.90 39.72 35.48
C THR A 570 -44.70 40.13 34.02
N GLY A 571 -44.87 39.21 33.07
CA GLY A 571 -44.73 39.46 31.64
C GLY A 571 -43.28 39.59 31.14
N ARG A 572 -42.28 39.25 31.96
CA ARG A 572 -40.86 39.30 31.58
C ARG A 572 -40.53 38.47 30.34
N LYS A 573 -41.21 37.34 30.14
CA LYS A 573 -41.09 36.50 28.94
C LYS A 573 -41.33 37.25 27.62
N GLY A 574 -42.06 38.36 27.63
CA GLY A 574 -42.32 39.21 26.46
C GLY A 574 -41.38 40.41 26.31
N GLN A 575 -40.25 40.44 27.01
CA GLN A 575 -39.33 41.58 27.10
C GLN A 575 -37.90 41.18 26.71
N GLY A 576 -36.98 42.15 26.61
CA GLY A 576 -35.55 41.92 26.42
C GLY A 576 -35.21 41.01 25.22
N ASP A 577 -34.27 40.09 25.44
CA ASP A 577 -33.86 39.12 24.43
C ASP A 577 -34.97 38.13 24.09
N CYS A 578 -35.84 37.79 25.05
CA CYS A 578 -37.01 36.95 24.78
C CYS A 578 -37.92 37.58 23.71
N LYS A 579 -38.22 38.88 23.82
CA LYS A 579 -39.05 39.59 22.81
C LYS A 579 -38.40 39.57 21.44
N LYS A 580 -37.09 39.81 21.40
CA LYS A 580 -36.31 39.76 20.16
C LYS A 580 -36.47 38.38 19.52
N TRP A 581 -36.13 37.32 20.24
CA TRP A 581 -36.19 35.96 19.69
C TRP A 581 -37.61 35.51 19.33
N SER A 582 -38.63 35.84 20.12
CA SER A 582 -40.04 35.56 19.78
C SER A 582 -40.44 36.23 18.46
N THR A 583 -40.06 37.50 18.27
CA THR A 583 -40.32 38.22 17.02
C THR A 583 -39.61 37.55 15.84
N GLU A 584 -38.36 37.14 16.06
CA GLU A 584 -37.53 36.49 15.06
C GLU A 584 -38.02 35.09 14.66
N LEU A 585 -38.69 34.38 15.57
CA LEU A 585 -39.30 33.07 15.37
C LEU A 585 -40.78 33.13 14.95
N GLY A 586 -41.38 34.33 14.91
CA GLY A 586 -42.80 34.50 14.58
C GLY A 586 -43.75 33.98 15.65
N VAL A 587 -43.40 34.11 16.93
CA VAL A 587 -44.21 33.71 18.08
C VAL A 587 -44.90 34.94 18.69
N SER A 588 -46.22 34.90 18.91
CA SER A 588 -47.04 36.02 19.44
C SER A 588 -48.35 35.61 20.16
N GLY A 589 -48.78 36.40 21.17
CA GLY A 589 -49.91 36.08 22.07
C GLY A 589 -49.65 36.30 23.59
N GLU A 590 -50.70 36.28 24.42
CA GLU A 590 -50.56 36.24 25.88
C GLU A 590 -50.09 34.85 26.32
N GLY A 591 -49.02 34.80 27.11
CA GLY A 591 -48.33 33.55 27.40
C GLY A 591 -47.39 33.09 26.29
N PHE A 592 -47.30 33.78 25.13
CA PHE A 592 -46.31 33.54 24.07
C PHE A 592 -46.04 34.69 23.12
#